data_AF-A0A937TW56-F1
#
_entry.id   AF-A0A937TW56-F1
#
_cell.length_a   1.000
_cell.length_b   1.000
_cell.length_c   1.000
_cell.angle_alpha   90.00
_cell.angle_beta   90.00
_cell.angle_gamma   90.00
#
_symmetry.space_group_name_H-M   'P 1'
#
loop_
_entity.id
_entity.type
_entity.pdbx_description
1 polymer ?
#
loop_
_entity_poly.entity_id
_entity_poly.type
_entity_poly.pdbx_seq_one_letter_code
_entity_poly.pdbx_strand_id
1 'polypeptide(L)'
;MKAHRMVLAAMLMAGALLAPVRARGAQILTKSRQRFTGQIVEETPENITIATASGKVTIPVTDIQMLVRDTVTEKPKIVPEVIQPAKAEEAFEGAKTAITQQEWAKAGCLLAGLLQLPATVFPQEKRLAATAALVTCHLQIKDAKGAAAVFRQRAGLVLSESDKKRLLATADALEQADTPTGLDAAWQFVQTYEDAITAGMQWKTDALLEEAKTVGDNATNLNTWTWMQRAAEAILAKLNEGDLYTPGFSGLHREEALSPLADNAILGAEKAVETCTTERKLTITPYYLTSASSVDSGRIYNEYATRYLARRQAAEDALANIERLAKDYNVPEIHGKRKEKIDALKKSLEELRYHLMVPGMPRQLLIALRRVGSQF
;
A
#
# COMPACT_ATOMS: atom_id res chain seq x y z
N MET A 1 84.62 18.70 -18.13
CA MET A 1 84.49 20.18 -18.08
C MET A 1 83.05 20.50 -17.70
N LYS A 2 82.84 20.98 -16.48
CA LYS A 2 82.49 22.39 -16.18
C LYS A 2 81.12 22.82 -16.72
N ALA A 3 80.09 22.54 -15.93
CA ALA A 3 79.37 23.50 -15.07
C ALA A 3 78.96 24.89 -15.62
N HIS A 4 77.72 25.23 -15.23
CA HIS A 4 77.09 26.55 -14.99
C HIS A 4 76.15 27.06 -16.09
N ARG A 5 74.89 27.39 -15.79
CA ARG A 5 74.42 28.11 -14.59
C ARG A 5 73.15 27.54 -13.92
N MET A 6 73.33 27.23 -12.64
CA MET A 6 72.42 27.32 -11.49
C MET A 6 71.97 28.79 -11.26
N VAL A 7 70.99 29.22 -10.44
CA VAL A 7 69.95 28.68 -9.54
C VAL A 7 69.25 29.93 -8.96
N LEU A 8 67.97 29.81 -8.58
CA LEU A 8 67.33 30.22 -7.31
C LEU A 8 65.85 30.57 -7.56
N ALA A 9 64.86 30.23 -6.74
CA ALA A 9 64.71 29.26 -5.66
C ALA A 9 63.24 29.32 -5.20
N ALA A 10 62.61 28.14 -5.10
CA ALA A 10 61.87 27.66 -3.93
C ALA A 10 60.70 28.48 -3.35
N MET A 11 59.52 27.86 -3.30
CA MET A 11 58.91 27.47 -2.01
C MET A 11 57.69 26.54 -2.16
N LEU A 12 57.71 25.50 -1.32
CA LEU A 12 56.59 24.76 -0.72
C LEU A 12 55.86 23.68 -1.54
N MET A 13 56.34 22.47 -1.32
CA MET A 13 55.56 21.24 -1.25
C MET A 13 54.32 21.39 -0.35
N ALA A 14 53.16 20.93 -0.83
CA ALA A 14 52.14 20.30 0.00
C ALA A 14 51.13 19.54 -0.87
N GLY A 15 51.18 18.21 -0.77
CA GLY A 15 50.03 17.33 -0.94
C GLY A 15 49.24 17.42 -2.24
N ALA A 16 49.60 16.60 -3.22
CA ALA A 16 48.59 15.97 -4.05
C ALA A 16 47.56 15.33 -3.10
N LEU A 17 46.34 15.89 -3.07
CA LEU A 17 45.19 15.32 -2.39
C LEU A 17 44.86 13.99 -3.07
N LEU A 18 45.56 12.94 -2.63
CA LEU A 18 44.97 11.61 -2.53
C LEU A 18 43.76 11.78 -1.61
N ALA A 19 42.59 12.04 -2.21
CA ALA A 19 41.34 11.88 -1.49
C ALA A 19 41.32 10.42 -1.00
N PRO A 20 41.32 10.15 0.31
CA PRO A 20 41.18 8.79 0.77
C PRO A 20 39.82 8.30 0.27
N VAL A 21 39.82 7.10 -0.33
CA VAL A 21 38.61 6.30 -0.49
C VAL A 21 38.08 6.10 0.94
N ARG A 22 37.20 7.00 1.39
CA ARG A 22 36.48 6.84 2.65
C ARG A 22 35.67 5.56 2.49
N ALA A 23 36.04 4.53 3.24
CA ALA A 23 35.14 3.41 3.52
C ALA A 23 33.78 4.02 3.91
N ARG A 24 32.77 3.80 3.06
CA ARG A 24 31.44 4.38 3.21
C ARG A 24 30.70 3.56 4.26
N GLY A 25 30.89 3.93 5.53
CA GLY A 25 30.12 3.40 6.67
C GLY A 25 28.61 3.39 6.42
N ALA A 26 27.91 2.45 7.04
CA ALA A 26 26.47 2.32 7.06
C ALA A 26 25.83 3.65 7.44
N GLN A 27 24.72 3.98 6.79
CA GLN A 27 23.99 5.22 6.97
C GLN A 27 22.59 4.92 7.50
N ILE A 28 22.24 5.50 8.65
CA ILE A 28 20.90 5.40 9.24
C ILE A 28 20.26 6.77 9.14
N LEU A 29 19.10 6.87 8.51
CA LEU A 29 18.23 8.05 8.54
C LEU A 29 17.03 7.71 9.43
N THR A 30 16.79 8.52 10.46
CA THR A 30 15.62 8.36 11.34
C THR A 30 14.40 9.09 10.77
N LYS A 31 13.20 8.74 11.25
CA LYS A 31 11.94 9.44 10.97
C LYS A 31 12.00 10.92 11.38
N SER A 32 12.80 11.24 12.41
CA SER A 32 13.12 12.62 12.82
C SER A 32 14.16 13.31 11.93
N ARG A 33 14.55 12.69 10.80
CA ARG A 33 15.53 13.17 9.82
C ARG A 33 16.95 13.32 10.36
N GLN A 34 17.31 12.62 11.43
CA GLN A 34 18.68 12.53 11.90
C GLN A 34 19.45 11.50 11.07
N ARG A 35 20.69 11.83 10.69
CA ARG A 35 21.53 10.95 9.88
C ARG A 35 22.75 10.51 10.68
N PHE A 36 22.92 9.20 10.80
CA PHE A 36 24.09 8.57 11.39
C PHE A 36 24.92 7.92 10.29
N THR A 37 26.25 7.98 10.40
CA THR A 37 27.17 7.33 9.47
C THR A 37 28.30 6.70 10.26
N GLY A 38 28.52 5.40 10.06
CA GLY A 38 29.41 4.62 10.90
C GLY A 38 29.30 3.11 10.63
N GLN A 39 29.94 2.30 11.46
CA GLN A 39 29.86 0.85 11.34
C GLN A 39 28.75 0.31 12.24
N ILE A 40 27.87 -0.54 11.73
CA ILE A 40 26.90 -1.23 12.59
C ILE A 40 27.66 -2.26 13.42
N VAL A 41 27.54 -2.17 14.74
CA VAL A 41 28.26 -3.04 15.69
C VAL A 41 27.34 -3.99 16.44
N GLU A 42 26.02 -3.73 16.43
CA GLU A 42 25.01 -4.59 17.06
C GLU A 42 23.66 -4.37 16.37
N GLU A 43 22.94 -5.46 16.10
CA GLU A 43 21.59 -5.44 15.54
C GLU A 43 20.69 -6.39 16.32
N THR A 44 19.59 -5.84 16.83
CA THR A 44 18.50 -6.58 17.47
C THR A 44 17.18 -6.21 16.79
N PRO A 45 16.10 -6.98 17.00
CA PRO A 45 14.77 -6.60 16.49
C PRO A 45 14.27 -5.23 16.99
N GLU A 46 14.77 -4.76 18.14
CA GLU A 46 14.32 -3.52 18.77
C GLU A 46 15.24 -2.33 18.49
N ASN A 47 16.55 -2.57 18.36
CA ASN A 47 17.57 -1.52 18.27
C ASN A 47 18.71 -1.86 17.29
N ILE A 48 19.22 -0.82 16.61
CA ILE A 48 20.51 -0.86 15.90
C ILE A 48 21.52 0.01 16.64
N THR A 49 22.69 -0.54 16.98
CA THR A 49 23.82 0.25 17.49
C THR A 49 24.83 0.50 16.38
N ILE A 50 25.04 1.78 16.05
CA ILE A 50 26.02 2.24 15.08
C ILE A 50 27.20 2.94 15.77
N ALA A 51 28.41 2.46 15.50
CA ALA A 51 29.65 3.12 15.90
C ALA A 51 29.97 4.23 14.90
N THR A 52 29.68 5.46 15.29
CA THR A 52 29.99 6.68 14.53
C THR A 52 31.36 7.25 14.96
N ALA A 53 31.87 8.23 14.22
CA ALA A 53 33.07 8.96 14.60
C ALA A 53 32.95 9.66 15.98
N SER A 54 31.73 9.99 16.41
CA SER A 54 31.40 10.63 17.69
C SER A 54 31.12 9.65 18.84
N GLY A 55 31.17 8.34 18.59
CA GLY A 55 30.84 7.31 19.57
C GLY A 55 29.75 6.35 19.09
N LYS A 56 29.32 5.46 19.99
CA LYS A 56 28.25 4.51 19.71
C LYS A 56 26.88 5.16 19.92
N VAL A 57 25.99 4.98 18.96
CA VAL A 57 24.60 5.45 19.03
C VAL A 57 23.68 4.26 18.86
N THR A 58 22.76 4.07 19.81
CA THR A 58 21.71 3.05 19.72
C THR A 58 20.42 3.72 19.27
N ILE A 59 19.82 3.21 18.19
CA ILE A 59 18.65 3.79 17.53
C ILE A 59 17.53 2.74 17.55
N PRO A 60 16.34 3.06 18.09
CA PRO A 60 15.19 2.18 18.01
C PRO A 60 14.80 1.92 16.56
N VAL A 61 14.51 0.66 16.22
CA VAL A 61 14.11 0.26 14.87
C VAL A 61 12.87 1.00 14.40
N THR A 62 11.93 1.24 15.31
CA THR A 62 10.70 2.01 15.05
C THR A 62 10.96 3.43 14.58
N ASP A 63 12.13 3.98 14.87
CA ASP A 63 12.52 5.35 14.52
C ASP A 63 13.34 5.41 13.24
N ILE A 64 13.70 4.28 12.63
CA ILE A 64 14.48 4.23 11.39
C ILE A 64 13.54 4.45 10.19
N GLN A 65 13.89 5.43 9.36
CA GLN A 65 13.23 5.68 8.08
C GLN A 65 13.97 4.99 6.93
N MET A 66 15.31 4.97 6.96
CA MET A 66 16.13 4.34 5.92
C MET A 66 17.45 3.86 6.53
N LEU A 67 17.86 2.63 6.19
CA LEU A 67 19.16 2.08 6.52
C LEU A 67 19.88 1.67 5.24
N VAL A 68 21.05 2.27 4.98
CA VAL A 68 21.95 1.90 3.88
C VAL A 68 23.18 1.24 4.49
N ARG A 69 23.43 -0.04 4.19
CA ARG A 69 24.59 -0.78 4.74
C ARG A 69 25.84 -0.60 3.85
N ASP A 70 27.04 -0.80 4.40
CA ASP A 70 28.29 -0.80 3.62
C ASP A 70 28.19 -1.76 2.44
N THR A 71 28.56 -1.28 1.26
CA THR A 71 28.71 -2.09 0.06
C THR A 71 30.18 -2.43 -0.16
N VAL A 72 30.83 -3.26 0.66
CA VAL A 72 32.09 -3.93 0.25
C VAL A 72 32.29 -5.29 0.92
N THR A 73 31.99 -6.38 0.19
CA THR A 73 32.77 -7.61 -0.07
C THR A 73 31.84 -8.52 -0.91
N GLU A 74 32.36 -9.44 -1.73
CA GLU A 74 31.54 -10.36 -2.52
C GLU A 74 30.39 -10.88 -1.67
N LYS A 75 29.14 -10.47 -1.99
CA LYS A 75 28.00 -10.89 -1.19
C LYS A 75 28.02 -12.42 -1.16
N PRO A 76 28.02 -13.05 0.02
CA PRO A 76 27.98 -14.50 0.10
C PRO A 76 26.81 -14.97 -0.77
N LYS A 77 27.11 -15.78 -1.79
CA LYS A 77 26.15 -16.19 -2.80
C LYS A 77 25.90 -17.68 -2.66
N ILE A 78 24.63 -18.04 -2.64
CA ILE A 78 24.24 -19.44 -2.74
C ILE A 78 24.29 -19.84 -4.21
N VAL A 79 25.18 -20.77 -4.53
CA VAL A 79 25.29 -21.40 -5.84
C VAL A 79 25.08 -22.90 -5.62
N PRO A 80 24.15 -23.55 -6.34
CA PRO A 80 23.89 -24.97 -6.12
C PRO A 80 25.15 -25.83 -6.27
N GLU A 81 25.41 -26.67 -5.28
CA GLU A 81 26.52 -27.62 -5.32
C GLU A 81 26.18 -28.84 -6.19
N VAL A 82 27.15 -29.32 -6.97
CA VAL A 82 26.96 -30.50 -7.83
C VAL A 82 27.06 -31.76 -6.98
N ILE A 83 25.92 -32.27 -6.51
CA ILE A 83 25.83 -33.44 -5.64
C ILE A 83 25.55 -34.69 -6.47
N GLN A 84 26.34 -35.75 -6.26
CA GLN A 84 26.06 -37.05 -6.84
C GLN A 84 24.93 -37.74 -6.06
N PRO A 85 24.00 -38.47 -6.72
CA PRO A 85 22.88 -39.15 -6.05
C PRO A 85 23.29 -40.04 -4.88
N ALA A 86 24.43 -40.73 -4.99
CA ALA A 86 24.95 -41.62 -3.95
C ALA A 86 25.39 -40.87 -2.66
N LYS A 87 25.66 -39.57 -2.75
CA LYS A 87 26.09 -38.73 -1.62
C LYS A 87 24.98 -37.82 -1.09
N ALA A 88 23.73 -38.04 -1.49
CA ALA A 88 22.61 -37.19 -1.11
C ALA A 88 22.42 -37.12 0.42
N GLU A 89 22.54 -38.24 1.13
CA GLU A 89 22.39 -38.25 2.59
C GLU A 89 23.56 -37.56 3.31
N GLU A 90 24.79 -37.80 2.85
CA GLU A 90 25.98 -37.14 3.37
C GLU A 90 25.90 -35.62 3.20
N ALA A 91 25.45 -35.15 2.03
CA ALA A 91 25.27 -33.72 1.77
C ALA A 91 24.14 -33.11 2.61
N PHE A 92 23.08 -33.87 2.92
CA PHE A 92 21.99 -33.41 3.77
C PHE A 92 22.44 -33.25 5.24
N GLU A 93 23.20 -34.19 5.78
CA GLU A 93 23.80 -34.07 7.12
C GLU A 93 24.89 -32.98 7.17
N GLY A 94 25.66 -32.82 6.09
CA GLY A 94 26.59 -31.71 5.92
C GLY A 94 25.90 -30.34 5.95
N ALA A 95 24.74 -30.22 5.30
CA ALA A 95 23.94 -29.00 5.34
C ALA A 95 23.43 -28.67 6.75
N LYS A 96 22.94 -29.67 7.50
CA LYS A 96 22.52 -29.49 8.90
C LYS A 96 23.67 -29.00 9.77
N THR A 97 24.85 -29.61 9.63
CA THR A 97 26.04 -29.22 10.38
C THR A 97 26.45 -27.78 10.07
N ALA A 98 26.44 -27.39 8.79
CA ALA A 98 26.74 -26.03 8.36
C ALA A 98 25.72 -25.01 8.91
N ILE A 99 24.43 -25.35 8.99
CA ILE A 99 23.41 -24.51 9.65
C ILE A 99 23.75 -24.30 11.12
N THR A 100 24.08 -25.37 11.87
CA THR A 100 24.45 -25.27 13.29
C THR A 100 25.70 -24.41 13.50
N GLN A 101 26.64 -24.44 12.55
CA GLN A 101 27.85 -23.62 12.54
C GLN A 101 27.64 -22.20 12.00
N GLN A 102 26.41 -21.83 11.63
CA GLN A 102 26.06 -20.54 11.01
C GLN A 102 26.81 -20.28 9.68
N GLU A 103 27.26 -21.34 9.00
CA GLU A 103 27.87 -21.29 7.67
C GLU A 103 26.77 -21.22 6.59
N TRP A 104 25.95 -20.16 6.62
CA TRP A 104 24.70 -20.04 5.86
C TRP A 104 24.85 -20.21 4.34
N ALA A 105 25.91 -19.64 3.76
CA ALA A 105 26.16 -19.75 2.33
C ALA A 105 26.45 -21.20 1.91
N LYS A 106 27.30 -21.90 2.68
CA LYS A 106 27.66 -23.30 2.44
C LYS A 106 26.48 -24.24 2.64
N ALA A 107 25.73 -24.05 3.73
CA ALA A 107 24.47 -24.76 3.95
C ALA A 107 23.51 -24.55 2.77
N GLY A 108 23.34 -23.30 2.32
CA GLY A 108 22.51 -22.97 1.18
C GLY A 108 22.95 -23.64 -0.12
N CYS A 109 24.26 -23.67 -0.41
CA CYS A 109 24.80 -24.35 -1.60
C CYS A 109 24.47 -25.85 -1.63
N LEU A 110 24.66 -26.53 -0.50
CA LEU A 110 24.35 -27.96 -0.33
C LEU A 110 22.84 -28.22 -0.48
N LEU A 111 22.00 -27.44 0.20
CA LEU A 111 20.54 -27.56 0.10
C LEU A 111 20.03 -27.31 -1.32
N ALA A 112 20.53 -26.26 -1.99
CA ALA A 112 20.18 -25.96 -3.37
C ALA A 112 20.62 -27.08 -4.33
N GLY A 113 21.78 -27.68 -4.10
CA GLY A 113 22.26 -28.87 -4.84
C GLY A 113 21.36 -30.09 -4.65
N LEU A 114 20.93 -30.36 -3.40
CA LEU A 114 20.02 -31.48 -3.10
C LEU A 114 18.67 -31.35 -3.80
N LEU A 115 18.16 -30.12 -3.93
CA LEU A 115 16.91 -29.85 -4.63
C LEU A 115 16.99 -30.10 -6.16
N GLN A 116 18.19 -30.15 -6.75
CA GLN A 116 18.40 -30.51 -8.15
C GLN A 116 18.36 -32.02 -8.42
N LEU A 117 18.48 -32.86 -7.39
CA LEU A 117 18.40 -34.31 -7.54
C LEU A 117 16.97 -34.73 -7.95
N PRO A 118 16.78 -35.94 -8.52
CA PRO A 118 15.44 -36.48 -8.78
C PRO A 118 14.64 -36.76 -7.51
N ALA A 119 13.30 -36.74 -7.59
CA ALA A 119 12.42 -37.00 -6.45
C ALA A 119 12.55 -38.43 -5.89
N THR A 120 13.02 -39.37 -6.71
CA THR A 120 13.33 -40.75 -6.30
C THR A 120 14.54 -40.84 -5.36
N VAL A 121 15.47 -39.87 -5.45
CA VAL A 121 16.70 -39.81 -4.63
C VAL A 121 16.50 -38.87 -3.44
N PHE A 122 15.84 -37.74 -3.66
CA PHE A 122 15.52 -36.77 -2.62
C PHE A 122 14.00 -36.58 -2.53
N PRO A 123 13.31 -37.28 -1.61
CA PRO A 123 11.85 -37.35 -1.57
C PRO A 123 11.20 -36.04 -1.12
N GLN A 124 9.90 -35.90 -1.41
CA GLN A 124 9.14 -34.66 -1.23
C GLN A 124 9.17 -34.10 0.20
N GLU A 125 9.10 -34.96 1.23
CA GLU A 125 9.18 -34.53 2.62
C GLU A 125 10.53 -33.86 2.94
N LYS A 126 11.64 -34.44 2.47
CA LYS A 126 12.97 -33.84 2.63
C LYS A 126 13.12 -32.57 1.80
N ARG A 127 12.47 -32.46 0.63
CA ARG A 127 12.43 -31.22 -0.17
C ARG A 127 11.71 -30.09 0.54
N LEU A 128 10.61 -30.38 1.23
CA LEU A 128 9.94 -29.39 2.07
C LEU A 128 10.88 -28.95 3.19
N ALA A 129 11.49 -29.85 3.96
CA ALA A 129 12.44 -29.42 5.00
C ALA A 129 13.61 -28.58 4.42
N ALA A 130 14.17 -29.01 3.29
CA ALA A 130 15.29 -28.33 2.63
C ALA A 130 14.94 -26.94 2.10
N THR A 131 13.75 -26.74 1.50
CA THR A 131 13.33 -25.42 1.01
C THR A 131 13.10 -24.42 2.14
N ALA A 132 12.57 -24.85 3.29
CA ALA A 132 12.42 -23.96 4.46
C ALA A 132 13.79 -23.53 5.03
N ALA A 133 14.71 -24.49 5.16
CA ALA A 133 16.08 -24.21 5.59
C ALA A 133 16.82 -23.31 4.59
N LEU A 134 16.63 -23.54 3.29
CA LEU A 134 17.25 -22.75 2.22
C LEU A 134 16.75 -21.30 2.20
N VAL A 135 15.45 -21.07 2.43
CA VAL A 135 14.91 -19.70 2.64
C VAL A 135 15.66 -19.01 3.78
N THR A 136 15.81 -19.70 4.92
CA THR A 136 16.53 -19.14 6.07
C THR A 136 17.97 -18.81 5.70
N CYS A 137 18.67 -19.69 4.98
CA CYS A 137 20.02 -19.41 4.47
C CYS A 137 20.06 -18.12 3.63
N HIS A 138 19.14 -17.93 2.68
CA HIS A 138 19.04 -16.72 1.86
C HIS A 138 18.76 -15.45 2.69
N LEU A 139 17.85 -15.53 3.67
CA LEU A 139 17.53 -14.40 4.56
C LEU A 139 18.74 -14.00 5.42
N GLN A 140 19.50 -14.98 5.93
CA GLN A 140 20.70 -14.74 6.74
C GLN A 140 21.82 -14.07 5.93
N ILE A 141 21.98 -14.42 4.65
CA ILE A 141 22.93 -13.74 3.74
C ILE A 141 22.36 -12.46 3.11
N LYS A 142 21.16 -12.02 3.51
CA LYS A 142 20.47 -10.82 3.00
C LYS A 142 20.21 -10.86 1.48
N ASP A 143 19.87 -12.04 0.96
CA ASP A 143 19.46 -12.27 -0.41
C ASP A 143 17.94 -12.49 -0.52
N ALA A 144 17.19 -11.38 -0.52
CA ALA A 144 15.73 -11.41 -0.58
C ALA A 144 15.19 -12.04 -1.87
N LYS A 145 15.84 -11.77 -3.00
CA LYS A 145 15.45 -12.34 -4.30
C LYS A 145 15.65 -13.84 -4.33
N GLY A 146 16.77 -14.33 -3.79
CA GLY A 146 16.98 -15.76 -3.60
C GLY A 146 15.95 -16.38 -2.66
N ALA A 147 15.65 -15.74 -1.53
CA ALA A 147 14.60 -16.21 -0.61
C ALA A 147 13.23 -16.28 -1.30
N ALA A 148 12.84 -15.25 -2.06
CA ALA A 148 11.59 -15.21 -2.82
C ALA A 148 11.52 -16.33 -3.86
N ALA A 149 12.59 -16.58 -4.61
CA ALA A 149 12.66 -17.68 -5.58
C ALA A 149 12.44 -19.04 -4.90
N VAL A 150 13.02 -19.26 -3.72
CA VAL A 150 12.86 -20.50 -2.96
C VAL A 150 11.45 -20.62 -2.37
N PHE A 151 10.83 -19.53 -1.93
CA PHE A 151 9.41 -19.53 -1.54
C PHE A 151 8.51 -19.96 -2.70
N ARG A 152 8.74 -19.47 -3.92
CA ARG A 152 8.00 -19.92 -5.11
C ARG A 152 8.25 -21.38 -5.45
N GLN A 153 9.50 -21.84 -5.35
CA GLN A 153 9.83 -23.24 -5.53
C GLN A 153 9.09 -24.12 -4.53
N ARG A 154 9.05 -23.72 -3.25
CA ARG A 154 8.32 -24.41 -2.19
C ARG A 154 6.81 -24.40 -2.43
N ALA A 155 6.26 -23.30 -2.95
CA ALA A 155 4.85 -23.20 -3.30
C ALA A 155 4.42 -24.25 -4.35
N GLY A 156 5.35 -24.69 -5.21
CA GLY A 156 5.13 -25.80 -6.15
C GLY A 156 5.23 -27.21 -5.53
N LEU A 157 5.68 -27.33 -4.28
CA LEU A 157 5.84 -28.61 -3.57
C LEU A 157 4.71 -28.89 -2.58
N VAL A 158 3.97 -27.85 -2.15
CA VAL A 158 2.85 -28.00 -1.21
C VAL A 158 1.57 -28.39 -1.96
N LEU A 159 0.74 -29.20 -1.32
CA LEU A 159 -0.53 -29.66 -1.89
C LEU A 159 -1.71 -28.74 -1.54
N SER A 160 -1.60 -28.00 -0.43
CA SER A 160 -2.63 -27.07 0.01
C SER A 160 -2.58 -25.78 -0.80
N GLU A 161 -3.69 -25.44 -1.46
CA GLU A 161 -3.81 -24.18 -2.19
C GLU A 161 -3.75 -22.95 -1.27
N SER A 162 -4.17 -23.07 0.00
CA SER A 162 -4.01 -21.98 0.97
C SER A 162 -2.54 -21.72 1.26
N ASP A 163 -1.76 -22.77 1.52
CA ASP A 163 -0.35 -22.66 1.85
C ASP A 163 0.45 -22.15 0.65
N LYS A 164 0.11 -22.64 -0.55
CA LYS A 164 0.66 -22.13 -1.80
C LYS A 164 0.42 -20.63 -1.97
N LYS A 165 -0.81 -20.15 -1.77
CA LYS A 165 -1.11 -18.71 -1.82
C LYS A 165 -0.34 -17.92 -0.78
N ARG A 166 -0.16 -18.46 0.43
CA ARG A 166 0.61 -17.80 1.48
C ARG A 166 2.09 -17.67 1.12
N LEU A 167 2.69 -18.76 0.63
CA LEU A 167 4.09 -18.79 0.18
C LEU A 167 4.35 -17.84 -0.99
N LEU A 168 3.43 -17.78 -1.96
CA LEU A 168 3.52 -16.85 -3.09
C LEU A 168 3.40 -15.39 -2.62
N ALA A 169 2.47 -15.09 -1.71
CA ALA A 169 2.35 -13.76 -1.13
C ALA A 169 3.63 -13.31 -0.41
N THR A 170 4.26 -14.21 0.35
CA THR A 170 5.56 -13.94 0.98
C THR A 170 6.67 -13.71 -0.04
N ALA A 171 6.70 -14.47 -1.14
CA ALA A 171 7.67 -14.25 -2.21
C ALA A 171 7.49 -12.88 -2.87
N ASP A 172 6.24 -12.48 -3.16
CA ASP A 172 5.93 -11.18 -3.76
C ASP A 172 6.29 -10.04 -2.80
N ALA A 173 6.04 -10.20 -1.51
CA ALA A 173 6.41 -9.22 -0.49
C ALA A 173 7.93 -9.01 -0.43
N LEU A 174 8.72 -10.10 -0.45
CA LEU A 174 10.19 -10.04 -0.47
C LEU A 174 10.75 -9.35 -1.71
N GLU A 175 10.12 -9.53 -2.87
CA GLU A 175 10.53 -8.84 -4.09
C GLU A 175 10.23 -7.35 -4.08
N GLN A 176 9.11 -6.95 -3.47
CA GLN A 176 8.76 -5.54 -3.31
C GLN A 176 9.54 -4.85 -2.20
N ALA A 177 9.99 -5.61 -1.20
CA ALA A 177 10.82 -5.11 -0.12
C ALA A 177 12.26 -4.76 -0.53
N ASP A 178 12.76 -5.32 -1.65
CA ASP A 178 14.10 -5.05 -2.15
C ASP A 178 14.13 -3.71 -2.92
N THR A 179 14.48 -2.64 -2.21
CA THR A 179 14.62 -1.29 -2.76
C THR A 179 15.96 -1.10 -3.48
N PRO A 180 16.16 -0.01 -4.26
CA PRO A 180 17.48 0.32 -4.83
C PRO A 180 18.61 0.44 -3.80
N THR A 181 18.25 0.64 -2.52
CA THR A 181 19.17 0.72 -1.38
C THR A 181 19.30 -0.59 -0.60
N GLY A 182 18.67 -1.68 -1.06
CA GLY A 182 18.57 -2.98 -0.39
C GLY A 182 17.20 -3.21 0.26
N LEU A 183 17.09 -4.22 1.11
CA LEU A 183 15.84 -4.52 1.84
C LEU A 183 15.36 -3.33 2.68
N ASP A 184 14.06 -3.07 2.69
CA ASP A 184 13.44 -2.10 3.61
C ASP A 184 13.64 -2.49 5.09
N ALA A 185 13.38 -1.54 6.00
CA ALA A 185 13.63 -1.72 7.43
C ALA A 185 12.84 -2.89 8.03
N ALA A 186 11.61 -3.16 7.59
CA ALA A 186 10.82 -4.26 8.14
C ALA A 186 11.45 -5.62 7.77
N TRP A 187 11.87 -5.78 6.53
CA TRP A 187 12.46 -7.01 6.02
C TRP A 187 13.94 -7.20 6.41
N GLN A 188 14.62 -6.17 6.90
CA GLN A 188 16.00 -6.28 7.39
C GLN A 188 16.14 -7.17 8.64
N PHE A 189 15.10 -7.24 9.48
CA PHE A 189 15.09 -8.00 10.74
C PHE A 189 14.45 -9.38 10.61
N VAL A 190 13.87 -9.69 9.45
CA VAL A 190 13.36 -11.02 9.13
C VAL A 190 14.55 -11.97 8.98
N GLN A 191 14.68 -12.90 9.92
CA GLN A 191 15.85 -13.79 10.01
C GLN A 191 15.50 -15.25 9.72
N THR A 192 14.25 -15.66 9.95
CA THR A 192 13.82 -17.05 9.78
C THR A 192 12.72 -17.18 8.74
N TYR A 193 12.50 -18.42 8.31
CA TYR A 193 11.38 -18.77 7.44
C TYR A 193 10.02 -18.37 8.01
N GLU A 194 9.77 -18.57 9.31
CA GLU A 194 8.47 -18.25 9.93
C GLU A 194 8.27 -16.73 10.10
N ASP A 195 9.34 -15.99 10.40
CA ASP A 195 9.30 -14.52 10.43
C ASP A 195 8.90 -13.98 9.06
N ALA A 196 9.47 -14.54 8.00
CA ALA A 196 9.20 -14.13 6.63
C ALA A 196 7.75 -14.42 6.23
N ILE A 197 7.21 -15.58 6.64
CA ILE A 197 5.80 -15.89 6.41
C ILE A 197 4.92 -14.86 7.12
N THR A 198 5.16 -14.60 8.40
CA THR A 198 4.38 -13.64 9.19
C THR A 198 4.42 -12.24 8.59
N ALA A 199 5.61 -11.75 8.25
CA ALA A 199 5.79 -10.45 7.59
C ALA A 199 5.11 -10.40 6.21
N GLY A 200 5.19 -11.48 5.43
CA GLY A 200 4.54 -11.60 4.13
C GLY A 200 3.01 -11.61 4.22
N MET A 201 2.44 -12.25 5.25
CA MET A 201 0.99 -12.24 5.51
C MET A 201 0.51 -10.83 5.81
N GLN A 202 1.18 -10.14 6.75
CA GLN A 202 0.89 -8.76 7.12
C GLN A 202 0.95 -7.84 5.90
N TRP A 203 2.04 -7.92 5.14
CA TRP A 203 2.22 -7.13 3.92
C TRP A 203 1.09 -7.36 2.92
N LYS A 204 0.69 -8.62 2.71
CA LYS A 204 -0.37 -8.94 1.74
C LYS A 204 -1.74 -8.46 2.22
N THR A 205 -2.04 -8.55 3.51
CA THR A 205 -3.30 -8.01 4.05
C THR A 205 -3.35 -6.49 3.94
N ASP A 206 -2.24 -5.81 4.21
CA ASP A 206 -2.15 -4.35 4.06
C ASP A 206 -2.33 -3.94 2.59
N ALA A 207 -1.71 -4.67 1.65
CA ALA A 207 -1.90 -4.44 0.22
C ALA A 207 -3.35 -4.65 -0.22
N LEU A 208 -4.03 -5.68 0.28
CA LEU A 208 -5.45 -5.95 -0.03
C LEU A 208 -6.37 -4.86 0.54
N LEU A 209 -6.06 -4.32 1.71
CA LEU A 209 -6.80 -3.20 2.29
C LEU A 209 -6.62 -1.92 1.45
N GLU A 210 -5.41 -1.61 1.01
CA GLU A 210 -5.16 -0.46 0.14
C GLU A 210 -5.81 -0.62 -1.24
N GLU A 211 -5.79 -1.83 -1.83
CA GLU A 211 -6.56 -2.14 -3.04
C GLU A 211 -8.06 -1.93 -2.82
N ALA A 212 -8.59 -2.38 -1.67
CA ALA A 212 -10.00 -2.22 -1.33
C ALA A 212 -10.38 -0.74 -1.18
N LYS A 213 -9.56 0.06 -0.47
CA LYS A 213 -9.76 1.52 -0.37
C LYS A 213 -9.74 2.20 -1.74
N THR A 214 -8.80 1.81 -2.60
CA THR A 214 -8.67 2.33 -3.97
C THR A 214 -9.94 2.09 -4.80
N VAL A 215 -10.65 0.97 -4.60
CA VAL A 215 -11.95 0.73 -5.24
C VAL A 215 -12.99 1.76 -4.77
N GLY A 216 -13.01 2.06 -3.47
CA GLY A 216 -13.90 3.07 -2.90
C GLY A 216 -13.57 4.49 -3.36
N ASP A 217 -12.28 4.84 -3.40
CA ASP A 217 -11.78 6.15 -3.86
C ASP A 217 -12.14 6.44 -5.32
N ASN A 218 -12.18 5.40 -6.17
CA ASN A 218 -12.52 5.54 -7.59
C ASN A 218 -14.01 5.31 -7.91
N ALA A 219 -14.84 5.06 -6.89
CA ALA A 219 -16.24 4.77 -7.11
C ALA A 219 -17.02 6.03 -7.55
N THR A 220 -17.90 5.87 -8.54
CA THR A 220 -18.71 6.95 -9.11
C THR A 220 -20.21 6.59 -9.10
N ASN A 221 -21.07 7.58 -9.36
CA ASN A 221 -22.54 7.41 -9.36
C ASN A 221 -23.11 6.90 -8.03
N LEU A 222 -22.50 7.30 -6.91
CA LEU A 222 -22.85 6.89 -5.55
C LEU A 222 -24.23 7.40 -5.09
N ASN A 223 -24.84 8.32 -5.83
CA ASN A 223 -26.25 8.69 -5.68
C ASN A 223 -27.21 7.56 -6.08
N THR A 224 -26.75 6.56 -6.84
CA THR A 224 -27.54 5.39 -7.20
C THR A 224 -27.15 4.21 -6.32
N TRP A 225 -28.11 3.66 -5.57
CA TRP A 225 -27.84 2.57 -4.62
C TRP A 225 -27.14 1.37 -5.27
N THR A 226 -27.58 0.94 -6.47
CA THR A 226 -26.98 -0.22 -7.15
C THR A 226 -25.50 -0.04 -7.46
N TRP A 227 -25.04 1.19 -7.72
CA TRP A 227 -23.62 1.47 -7.97
C TRP A 227 -22.82 1.49 -6.66
N MET A 228 -23.36 2.08 -5.59
CA MET A 228 -22.75 2.02 -4.27
C MET A 228 -22.64 0.59 -3.76
N GLN A 229 -23.71 -0.21 -3.92
CA GLN A 229 -23.74 -1.62 -3.53
C GLN A 229 -22.68 -2.44 -4.28
N ARG A 230 -22.57 -2.28 -5.61
CA ARG A 230 -21.55 -2.96 -6.41
C ARG A 230 -20.14 -2.62 -5.96
N ALA A 231 -19.87 -1.35 -5.66
CA ALA A 231 -18.58 -0.93 -5.16
C ALA A 231 -18.29 -1.53 -3.77
N ALA A 232 -19.26 -1.52 -2.86
CA ALA A 232 -19.14 -2.14 -1.54
C ALA A 232 -18.90 -3.65 -1.62
N GLU A 233 -19.60 -4.37 -2.50
CA GLU A 233 -19.38 -5.80 -2.75
C GLU A 233 -17.96 -6.07 -3.28
N ALA A 234 -17.44 -5.23 -4.18
CA ALA A 234 -16.07 -5.36 -4.68
C ALA A 234 -15.02 -5.10 -3.59
N ILE A 235 -15.23 -4.10 -2.72
CA ILE A 235 -14.38 -3.81 -1.56
C ILE A 235 -14.36 -5.01 -0.60
N LEU A 236 -15.54 -5.55 -0.26
CA LEU A 236 -15.65 -6.67 0.66
C LEU A 236 -15.06 -7.97 0.07
N ALA A 237 -15.18 -8.20 -1.23
CA ALA A 237 -14.53 -9.33 -1.88
C ALA A 237 -13.01 -9.30 -1.70
N LYS A 238 -12.39 -8.12 -1.80
CA LYS A 238 -10.95 -7.90 -1.55
C LYS A 238 -10.58 -8.10 -0.08
N LEU A 239 -11.35 -7.54 0.84
CA LEU A 239 -11.15 -7.74 2.28
C LEU A 239 -11.26 -9.21 2.70
N ASN A 240 -12.23 -9.94 2.15
CA ASN A 240 -12.44 -11.36 2.46
C ASN A 240 -11.28 -12.23 1.97
N GLU A 241 -10.55 -11.81 0.93
CA GLU A 241 -9.29 -12.47 0.54
C GLU A 241 -8.23 -12.33 1.65
N GLY A 242 -8.25 -11.23 2.40
CA GLY A 242 -7.36 -10.98 3.54
C GLY A 242 -7.47 -12.03 4.65
N ASP A 243 -8.66 -12.62 4.85
CA ASP A 243 -8.87 -13.65 5.88
C ASP A 243 -8.08 -14.94 5.61
N LEU A 244 -7.66 -15.17 4.36
CA LEU A 244 -6.76 -16.28 4.03
C LEU A 244 -5.39 -16.12 4.70
N TYR A 245 -4.93 -14.88 4.84
CA TYR A 245 -3.60 -14.52 5.30
C TYR A 245 -3.62 -14.20 6.81
N THR A 246 -4.62 -13.45 7.26
CA THR A 246 -4.82 -13.08 8.67
C THR A 246 -6.29 -13.31 9.06
N PRO A 247 -6.61 -14.39 9.78
CA PRO A 247 -7.99 -14.68 10.15
C PRO A 247 -8.67 -13.54 10.92
N GLY A 248 -9.86 -13.12 10.47
CA GLY A 248 -10.64 -12.04 11.10
C GLY A 248 -10.28 -10.64 10.60
N PHE A 249 -9.34 -10.53 9.66
CA PHE A 249 -8.94 -9.27 9.03
C PHE A 249 -10.14 -8.53 8.41
N SER A 250 -11.01 -9.24 7.69
CA SER A 250 -12.17 -8.63 7.02
C SER A 250 -13.18 -8.01 7.99
N GLY A 251 -13.26 -8.53 9.22
CA GLY A 251 -14.11 -7.99 10.28
C GLY A 251 -13.51 -6.72 10.90
N LEU A 252 -12.21 -6.73 11.17
CA LEU A 252 -11.49 -5.62 11.79
C LEU A 252 -11.41 -4.38 10.89
N HIS A 253 -11.20 -4.57 9.59
CA HIS A 253 -10.95 -3.48 8.64
C HIS A 253 -12.16 -3.11 7.78
N ARG A 254 -13.35 -3.64 8.08
CA ARG A 254 -14.56 -3.40 7.28
C ARG A 254 -14.95 -1.93 7.20
N GLU A 255 -14.90 -1.24 8.34
CA GLU A 255 -15.21 0.18 8.44
C GLU A 255 -14.21 1.06 7.70
N GLU A 256 -12.93 0.73 7.86
CA GLU A 256 -11.84 1.42 7.20
C GLU A 256 -11.92 1.30 5.68
N ALA A 257 -12.22 0.10 5.15
CA ALA A 257 -12.27 -0.12 3.71
C ALA A 257 -13.53 0.47 3.04
N LEU A 258 -14.66 0.53 3.73
CA LEU A 258 -15.91 1.10 3.18
C LEU A 258 -16.00 2.63 3.36
N SER A 259 -15.21 3.20 4.28
CA SER A 259 -15.17 4.64 4.54
C SER A 259 -15.00 5.52 3.29
N PRO A 260 -14.09 5.19 2.34
CA PRO A 260 -13.94 5.92 1.09
C PRO A 260 -15.22 6.10 0.28
N LEU A 261 -16.14 5.12 0.27
CA LEU A 261 -17.43 5.26 -0.42
C LEU A 261 -18.30 6.36 0.20
N ALA A 262 -18.35 6.40 1.53
CA ALA A 262 -19.11 7.42 2.25
C ALA A 262 -18.47 8.80 2.09
N ASP A 263 -17.13 8.88 2.16
CA ASP A 263 -16.40 10.13 1.98
C ASP A 263 -16.56 10.69 0.57
N ASN A 264 -16.51 9.85 -0.46
CA ASN A 264 -16.78 10.26 -1.84
C ASN A 264 -18.22 10.68 -2.08
N ALA A 265 -19.20 9.99 -1.45
CA ALA A 265 -20.60 10.40 -1.53
C ALA A 265 -20.83 11.78 -0.88
N ILE A 266 -20.18 12.05 0.25
CA ILE A 266 -20.19 13.36 0.92
C ILE A 266 -19.54 14.42 0.04
N LEU A 267 -18.36 14.16 -0.51
CA LEU A 267 -17.66 15.10 -1.39
C LEU A 267 -18.52 15.44 -2.62
N GLY A 268 -19.21 14.44 -3.18
CA GLY A 268 -20.18 14.64 -4.25
C GLY A 268 -21.36 15.54 -3.84
N ALA A 269 -21.90 15.34 -2.64
CA ALA A 269 -22.98 16.16 -2.09
C ALA A 269 -22.53 17.61 -1.81
N GLU A 270 -21.32 17.81 -1.26
CA GLU A 270 -20.72 19.14 -1.05
C GLU A 270 -20.62 19.91 -2.37
N LYS A 271 -20.06 19.27 -3.40
CA LYS A 271 -19.94 19.86 -4.73
C LYS A 271 -21.31 20.17 -5.35
N ALA A 272 -22.31 19.33 -5.10
CA ALA A 272 -23.68 19.57 -5.56
C ALA A 272 -24.30 20.79 -4.86
N VAL A 273 -24.12 20.95 -3.54
CA VAL A 273 -24.59 22.12 -2.78
C VAL A 273 -23.95 23.40 -3.30
N GLU A 274 -22.62 23.40 -3.51
CA GLU A 274 -21.89 24.55 -4.06
C GLU A 274 -22.38 24.94 -5.46
N THR A 275 -22.50 23.93 -6.34
CA THR A 275 -22.98 24.12 -7.73
C THR A 275 -24.40 24.66 -7.74
N CYS A 276 -25.31 24.06 -6.95
CA CYS A 276 -26.70 24.51 -6.83
C CYS A 276 -26.78 25.94 -6.30
N THR A 277 -25.97 26.28 -5.29
CA THR A 277 -25.92 27.64 -4.74
C THR A 277 -25.49 28.68 -5.77
N THR A 278 -24.50 28.32 -6.60
CA THR A 278 -23.97 29.17 -7.67
C THR A 278 -24.99 29.34 -8.79
N GLU A 279 -25.53 28.23 -9.32
CA GLU A 279 -26.55 28.25 -10.38
C GLU A 279 -27.83 28.99 -9.94
N ARG A 280 -28.21 28.86 -8.66
CA ARG A 280 -29.32 29.62 -8.11
C ARG A 280 -29.13 31.13 -8.31
N LYS A 281 -27.98 31.65 -7.85
CA LYS A 281 -27.69 33.10 -7.87
C LYS A 281 -27.51 33.63 -9.28
N LEU A 282 -26.77 32.90 -10.12
CA LEU A 282 -26.33 33.40 -11.42
C LEU A 282 -27.32 33.08 -12.55
N THR A 283 -28.18 32.08 -12.38
CA THR A 283 -29.01 31.56 -13.47
C THR A 283 -30.48 31.47 -13.09
N ILE A 284 -30.84 30.74 -12.04
CA ILE A 284 -32.25 30.52 -11.70
C ILE A 284 -32.95 31.84 -11.33
N THR A 285 -32.36 32.66 -10.45
CA THR A 285 -32.99 33.92 -10.02
C THR A 285 -33.16 34.93 -11.16
N PRO A 286 -32.16 35.22 -12.02
CA PRO A 286 -32.33 36.16 -13.13
C PRO A 286 -33.33 35.68 -14.20
N TYR A 287 -33.28 34.40 -14.60
CA TYR A 287 -34.19 33.86 -15.62
C TYR A 287 -35.61 33.70 -15.10
N TYR A 288 -35.81 33.47 -13.79
CA TYR A 288 -37.13 33.48 -13.18
C TYR A 288 -37.86 34.81 -13.40
N LEU A 289 -37.20 35.94 -13.12
CA LEU A 289 -37.81 37.28 -13.24
C LEU A 289 -38.28 37.60 -14.66
N THR A 290 -37.67 36.98 -15.67
CA THR A 290 -38.01 37.17 -17.09
C THR A 290 -38.80 36.00 -17.67
N SER A 291 -39.00 34.91 -16.93
CA SER A 291 -39.63 33.67 -17.43
C SER A 291 -41.09 33.87 -17.88
N ALA A 292 -41.83 34.78 -17.26
CA ALA A 292 -43.22 35.09 -17.63
C ALA A 292 -43.33 36.02 -18.85
N SER A 293 -42.21 36.54 -19.37
CA SER A 293 -42.21 37.50 -20.49
C SER A 293 -42.35 36.85 -21.86
N SER A 294 -41.96 35.57 -22.01
CA SER A 294 -42.10 34.81 -23.27
C SER A 294 -42.01 33.30 -23.07
N VAL A 295 -42.52 32.53 -24.03
CA VAL A 295 -42.42 31.05 -24.06
C VAL A 295 -40.96 30.59 -24.07
N ASP A 296 -40.09 31.26 -24.83
CA ASP A 296 -38.67 30.92 -24.90
C ASP A 296 -37.95 31.16 -23.56
N SER A 297 -38.26 32.26 -22.87
CA SER A 297 -37.73 32.53 -21.53
C SER A 297 -38.19 31.49 -20.51
N GLY A 298 -39.45 31.05 -20.58
CA GLY A 298 -39.98 29.96 -19.75
C GLY A 298 -39.30 28.61 -20.03
N ARG A 299 -39.00 28.29 -21.29
CA ARG A 299 -38.27 27.07 -21.67
C ARG A 299 -36.86 27.03 -21.09
N ILE A 300 -36.12 28.12 -21.24
CA ILE A 300 -34.74 28.25 -20.71
C ILE A 300 -34.73 28.10 -19.18
N TYR A 301 -35.66 28.76 -18.48
CA TYR A 301 -35.82 28.61 -17.03
C TYR A 301 -36.06 27.14 -16.63
N ASN A 302 -36.98 26.46 -17.31
CA ASN A 302 -37.32 25.06 -17.01
C ASN A 302 -36.12 24.11 -17.22
N GLU A 303 -35.30 24.34 -18.24
CA GLU A 303 -34.07 23.57 -18.46
C GLU A 303 -33.09 23.71 -17.28
N TYR A 304 -32.84 24.95 -16.82
CA TYR A 304 -31.98 25.19 -15.67
C TYR A 304 -32.56 24.64 -14.36
N ALA A 305 -33.86 24.85 -14.12
CA ALA A 305 -34.54 24.34 -12.94
C ALA A 305 -34.52 22.81 -12.88
N THR A 306 -34.68 22.13 -14.02
CA THR A 306 -34.60 20.66 -14.10
C THR A 306 -33.20 20.16 -13.72
N ARG A 307 -32.14 20.78 -14.25
CA ARG A 307 -30.74 20.42 -13.92
C ARG A 307 -30.44 20.66 -12.44
N TYR A 308 -30.89 21.80 -11.91
CA TYR A 308 -30.75 22.15 -10.50
C TYR A 308 -31.42 21.11 -9.59
N LEU A 309 -32.68 20.78 -9.87
CA LEU A 309 -33.45 19.80 -9.08
C LEU A 309 -32.85 18.40 -9.16
N ALA A 310 -32.38 17.98 -10.34
CA ALA A 310 -31.74 16.69 -10.53
C ALA A 310 -30.44 16.55 -9.71
N ARG A 311 -29.59 17.60 -9.68
CA ARG A 311 -28.35 17.58 -8.88
C ARG A 311 -28.65 17.58 -7.38
N ARG A 312 -29.63 18.38 -6.95
CA ARG A 312 -30.08 18.41 -5.55
C ARG A 312 -30.57 17.03 -5.11
N GLN A 313 -31.44 16.40 -5.92
CA GLN A 313 -31.95 15.05 -5.64
C GLN A 313 -30.81 14.02 -5.60
N ALA A 314 -29.87 14.07 -6.54
CA ALA A 314 -28.72 13.17 -6.54
C ALA A 314 -27.87 13.31 -5.26
N ALA A 315 -27.74 14.52 -4.71
CA ALA A 315 -27.05 14.73 -3.44
C ALA A 315 -27.84 14.15 -2.26
N GLU A 316 -29.15 14.36 -2.21
CA GLU A 316 -30.03 13.77 -1.18
C GLU A 316 -29.97 12.23 -1.22
N ASP A 317 -30.04 11.65 -2.43
CA ASP A 317 -29.97 10.20 -2.64
C ASP A 317 -28.60 9.64 -2.22
N ALA A 318 -27.50 10.34 -2.54
CA ALA A 318 -26.16 9.94 -2.11
C ALA A 318 -26.05 9.91 -0.57
N LEU A 319 -26.54 10.94 0.13
CA LEU A 319 -26.53 11.00 1.59
C LEU A 319 -27.43 9.91 2.22
N ALA A 320 -28.59 9.62 1.62
CA ALA A 320 -29.45 8.52 2.06
C ALA A 320 -28.80 7.15 1.85
N ASN A 321 -28.05 6.98 0.75
CA ASN A 321 -27.32 5.74 0.48
C ASN A 321 -26.21 5.47 1.51
N ILE A 322 -25.60 6.50 2.13
CA ILE A 322 -24.61 6.29 3.21
C ILE A 322 -25.26 5.63 4.43
N GLU A 323 -26.45 6.10 4.83
CA GLU A 323 -27.20 5.50 5.94
C GLU A 323 -27.61 4.06 5.62
N ARG A 324 -28.04 3.82 4.38
CA ARG A 324 -28.34 2.48 3.89
C ARG A 324 -27.12 1.58 3.85
N LEU A 325 -25.96 2.08 3.42
CA LEU A 325 -24.68 1.35 3.40
C LEU A 325 -24.30 0.91 4.82
N ALA A 326 -24.37 1.81 5.79
CA ALA A 326 -24.07 1.50 7.19
C ALA A 326 -24.99 0.40 7.74
N LYS A 327 -26.27 0.39 7.37
CA LYS A 327 -27.24 -0.62 7.76
C LYS A 327 -27.04 -1.96 7.05
N ASP A 328 -27.03 -1.96 5.73
CA ASP A 328 -27.04 -3.17 4.90
C ASP A 328 -25.74 -3.98 5.07
N TYR A 329 -24.61 -3.33 5.39
CA TYR A 329 -23.32 -3.99 5.63
C TYR A 329 -22.94 -4.12 7.11
N ASN A 330 -23.84 -3.72 8.03
CA ASN A 330 -23.66 -3.77 9.48
C ASN A 330 -22.39 -3.04 9.96
N VAL A 331 -22.22 -1.80 9.53
CA VAL A 331 -21.10 -0.91 9.92
C VAL A 331 -21.66 0.47 10.29
N PRO A 332 -22.32 0.61 11.45
CA PRO A 332 -22.98 1.85 11.85
C PRO A 332 -22.02 3.05 11.94
N GLU A 333 -20.74 2.83 12.20
CA GLU A 333 -19.69 3.84 12.30
C GLU A 333 -19.51 4.64 11.00
N ILE A 334 -19.78 4.03 9.83
CA ILE A 334 -19.70 4.72 8.54
C ILE A 334 -20.59 5.97 8.55
N HIS A 335 -21.84 5.82 8.99
CA HIS A 335 -22.77 6.93 9.15
C HIS A 335 -22.49 7.72 10.43
N GLY A 336 -22.25 7.03 11.56
CA GLY A 336 -22.06 7.64 12.88
C GLY A 336 -20.96 8.70 12.92
N LYS A 337 -19.77 8.40 12.39
CA LYS A 337 -18.64 9.34 12.34
C LYS A 337 -18.89 10.56 11.44
N ARG A 338 -19.83 10.46 10.50
CA ARG A 338 -20.12 11.47 9.48
C ARG A 338 -21.44 12.21 9.73
N LYS A 339 -22.17 11.85 10.78
CA LYS A 339 -23.54 12.30 11.04
C LYS A 339 -23.68 13.82 11.03
N GLU A 340 -22.82 14.53 11.77
CA GLU A 340 -22.89 16.01 11.84
C GLU A 340 -22.74 16.65 10.46
N LYS A 341 -21.81 16.14 9.64
CA LYS A 341 -21.57 16.62 8.28
C LYS A 341 -22.74 16.30 7.35
N ILE A 342 -23.30 15.08 7.45
CA ILE A 342 -24.49 14.66 6.70
C ILE A 342 -25.69 15.54 7.05
N ASP A 343 -25.93 15.80 8.33
CA ASP A 343 -27.06 16.61 8.81
C ASP A 343 -26.92 18.08 8.35
N ALA A 344 -25.72 18.65 8.38
CA ALA A 344 -25.44 19.98 7.86
C ALA A 344 -25.70 20.08 6.34
N LEU A 345 -25.31 19.06 5.57
CA LEU A 345 -25.55 19.01 4.12
C LEU A 345 -27.05 18.83 3.81
N LYS A 346 -27.75 17.95 4.53
CA LYS A 346 -29.20 17.77 4.40
C LYS A 346 -29.94 19.09 4.65
N LYS A 347 -29.57 19.83 5.71
CA LYS A 347 -30.12 21.16 5.99
C LYS A 347 -29.85 22.15 4.86
N SER A 348 -28.63 22.18 4.32
CA SER A 348 -28.28 23.05 3.18
C SER A 348 -29.09 22.73 1.92
N LEU A 349 -29.30 21.44 1.63
CA LEU A 349 -30.13 20.96 0.50
C LEU A 349 -31.62 21.27 0.70
N GLU A 350 -32.09 21.24 1.95
CA GLU A 350 -33.45 21.63 2.32
C GLU A 350 -33.67 23.15 2.15
N GLU A 351 -32.74 23.99 2.61
CA GLU A 351 -32.79 25.44 2.36
C GLU A 351 -32.86 25.75 0.86
N LEU A 352 -32.02 25.07 0.07
CA LEU A 352 -32.02 25.16 -1.39
C LEU A 352 -33.39 24.78 -2.01
N ARG A 353 -34.13 23.82 -1.42
CA ARG A 353 -35.48 23.44 -1.88
C ARG A 353 -36.51 24.56 -1.72
N TYR A 354 -36.49 25.28 -0.60
CA TYR A 354 -37.49 26.30 -0.30
C TYR A 354 -37.36 27.57 -1.16
N HIS A 355 -36.20 27.80 -1.76
CA HIS A 355 -35.97 28.96 -2.62
C HIS A 355 -36.58 28.86 -4.04
N LEU A 356 -37.14 27.70 -4.39
CA LEU A 356 -38.02 27.56 -5.56
C LEU A 356 -39.51 27.75 -5.21
N MET A 357 -39.87 27.89 -3.93
CA MET A 357 -41.24 28.16 -3.49
C MET A 357 -41.42 29.67 -3.24
N VAL A 358 -42.26 30.32 -4.03
CA VAL A 358 -42.60 31.74 -3.86
C VAL A 358 -43.89 31.88 -3.04
N PRO A 359 -43.96 32.82 -2.07
CA PRO A 359 -45.21 33.13 -1.36
C PRO A 359 -46.34 33.48 -2.34
N GLY A 360 -47.45 32.75 -2.27
CA GLY A 360 -48.61 32.92 -3.16
C GLY A 360 -48.79 31.85 -4.24
N MET A 361 -47.83 30.92 -4.41
CA MET A 361 -48.06 29.74 -5.26
C MET A 361 -48.86 28.66 -4.51
N PRO A 362 -49.99 28.17 -5.05
CA PRO A 362 -50.62 26.98 -4.51
C PRO A 362 -49.64 25.81 -4.66
N ARG A 363 -49.52 25.00 -3.61
CA ARG A 363 -48.71 23.77 -3.56
C ARG A 363 -48.76 23.03 -4.90
N GLN A 364 -47.67 23.06 -5.67
CA GLN A 364 -47.17 22.02 -6.59
C GLN A 364 -46.25 22.63 -7.67
N LEU A 365 -44.97 22.79 -7.34
CA LEU A 365 -43.91 22.37 -8.27
C LEU A 365 -43.48 20.95 -7.88
N LEU A 366 -44.46 20.05 -7.74
CA LEU A 366 -44.25 18.67 -8.16
C LEU A 366 -44.28 18.73 -9.68
N ILE A 367 -43.09 18.73 -10.27
CA ILE A 367 -42.78 18.47 -11.67
C ILE A 367 -44.01 17.98 -12.45
N ALA A 368 -44.72 18.90 -13.09
CA ALA A 368 -45.50 18.56 -14.26
C ALA A 368 -44.59 18.82 -15.46
N LEU A 369 -43.71 17.87 -15.75
CA LEU A 369 -43.12 17.67 -17.09
C LEU A 369 -44.19 17.27 -18.13
N ARG A 370 -45.47 17.62 -17.92
CA ARG A 370 -46.58 17.33 -18.82
C ARG A 370 -47.23 18.62 -19.29
N ARG A 371 -46.95 18.93 -20.57
CA ARG A 371 -47.73 19.78 -21.47
C ARG A 371 -47.76 21.28 -21.15
N VAL A 372 -46.68 21.99 -21.49
CA VAL A 372 -46.79 23.39 -21.95
C VAL A 372 -46.89 23.40 -23.49
N GLY A 373 -47.80 22.57 -24.00
CA GLY A 373 -48.06 22.41 -25.44
C GLY A 373 -49.51 22.03 -25.75
N SER A 374 -50.41 22.13 -24.78
CA SER A 374 -51.84 22.01 -25.04
C SER A 374 -52.60 22.88 -24.06
N GLN A 375 -52.63 24.18 -24.32
CA GLN A 375 -53.81 25.04 -24.26
C GLN A 375 -53.35 26.51 -24.28
N PHE A 376 -53.77 27.18 -25.35
CA PHE A 376 -53.62 28.61 -25.70
C PHE A 376 -52.32 29.00 -26.40
#